data_AF-A0AAW1HV79-F1
#
_entry.id   AF-A0AAW1HV79-F1
#
_cell.length_a   1.000
_cell.length_b   1.000
_cell.length_c   1.000
_cell.angle_alpha   90.00
_cell.angle_beta   90.00
_cell.angle_gamma   90.00
#
_symmetry.space_group_name_H-M   'P 1'
#
loop_
_entity.id
_entity.type
_entity.pdbx_description
1 polymer ?
#
loop_
_entity_poly.entity_id
_entity_poly.type
_entity_poly.pdbx_seq_one_letter_code
_entity_poly.pdbx_strand_id
1 'polypeptide(L)'
;MISSMHDAIATDTESGKSEIIAAYYQTKGGVDSLDQKCANYSTSRRTRRWPMAIFYSILDIAGVNAFILYGSYRDNVSMLRIKFMKMLSFELVQDHLNKRLVNERLPRSIRLNIGTILRKPVT
;
A
#
# COMPACT_ATOMS: atom_id res chain seq x y z
N MET A 1 4.81 -32.83 6.48
CA MET A 1 4.25 -31.90 5.48
C MET A 1 3.71 -32.71 4.32
N ILE A 2 2.66 -32.21 3.66
CA ILE A 2 2.02 -32.88 2.53
C ILE A 2 2.27 -32.01 1.30
N SER A 3 2.62 -32.62 0.16
CA SER A 3 2.83 -31.92 -1.10
C SER A 3 2.34 -32.79 -2.26
N SER A 4 1.73 -32.18 -3.26
CA SER A 4 1.40 -32.81 -4.55
C SER A 4 2.43 -32.47 -5.64
N MET A 5 3.52 -31.78 -5.28
CA MET A 5 4.61 -31.42 -6.21
C MET A 5 5.88 -32.24 -5.98
N HIS A 6 6.00 -32.91 -4.83
CA HIS A 6 7.19 -33.66 -4.44
C HIS A 6 6.80 -35.13 -4.23
N ASP A 7 6.98 -35.95 -5.26
CA ASP A 7 6.60 -37.37 -5.25
C ASP A 7 7.73 -38.30 -4.76
N ALA A 8 8.95 -37.79 -4.66
CA ALA A 8 10.12 -38.52 -4.20
C ALA A 8 10.65 -37.98 -2.87
N ILE A 9 11.26 -38.87 -2.08
CA ILE A 9 11.98 -38.48 -0.87
C ILE A 9 13.33 -37.91 -1.31
N ALA A 10 13.37 -36.59 -1.46
CA ALA A 10 14.58 -35.83 -1.77
C ALA A 10 14.95 -34.88 -0.62
N THR A 11 16.24 -34.64 -0.49
CA THR A 11 16.82 -33.69 0.47
C THR A 11 17.47 -32.55 -0.29
N ASP A 12 17.22 -31.33 0.16
CA ASP A 12 17.90 -30.15 -0.30
C ASP A 12 19.40 -30.21 0.08
N THR A 13 20.26 -30.06 -0.93
CA THR A 13 21.73 -30.16 -0.78
C THR A 13 22.31 -29.03 0.07
N GLU A 14 21.67 -27.88 0.16
CA GLU A 14 22.19 -26.73 0.91
C GLU A 14 21.80 -26.79 2.39
N SER A 15 20.52 -27.06 2.70
CA SER A 15 20.04 -27.08 4.08
C SER A 15 20.11 -28.45 4.77
N GLY A 16 20.30 -29.53 4.00
CA GLY A 16 20.22 -30.91 4.49
C GLY A 16 18.81 -31.31 4.95
N LYS A 17 17.80 -30.49 4.71
CA LYS A 17 16.39 -30.77 5.05
C LYS A 17 15.71 -31.46 3.87
N SER A 18 14.56 -32.10 4.12
CA SER A 18 13.71 -32.57 3.02
C SER A 18 13.35 -31.41 2.09
N GLU A 19 13.35 -31.65 0.78
CA GLU A 19 13.04 -30.65 -0.25
C GLU A 19 11.66 -30.00 -0.02
N ILE A 20 10.66 -30.79 0.40
CA ILE A 20 9.33 -30.30 0.79
C ILE A 20 9.43 -29.21 1.87
N ILE A 21 10.36 -29.39 2.81
CA ILE A 21 10.59 -28.44 3.89
C ILE A 21 11.25 -27.17 3.37
N ALA A 22 12.28 -27.30 2.54
CA ALA A 22 12.95 -26.15 1.93
C ALA A 22 11.97 -25.30 1.09
N ALA A 23 11.19 -25.93 0.21
CA ALA A 23 10.21 -25.27 -0.65
C ALA A 23 9.13 -24.54 0.16
N TYR A 24 8.63 -25.15 1.24
CA TYR A 24 7.68 -24.49 2.14
C TYR A 24 8.28 -23.25 2.81
N TYR A 25 9.51 -23.34 3.35
CA TYR A 25 10.16 -22.20 3.99
C TYR A 25 10.40 -21.03 3.03
N GLN A 26 10.68 -21.30 1.76
CA GLN A 26 10.86 -20.25 0.74
C GLN A 26 9.57 -19.52 0.39
N THR A 27 8.42 -20.20 0.42
CA THR A 27 7.15 -19.63 -0.09
C THR A 27 6.17 -19.18 1.00
N LYS A 28 6.27 -19.71 2.23
CA LYS A 28 5.33 -19.44 3.33
C LYS A 28 5.22 -17.96 3.74
N GLY A 29 6.23 -17.15 3.42
CA GLY A 29 6.34 -15.76 3.89
C GLY A 29 5.51 -14.74 3.12
N GLY A 30 4.85 -15.13 2.02
CA GLY A 30 4.15 -14.18 1.13
C GLY A 30 3.05 -13.38 1.84
N VAL A 31 2.17 -14.06 2.57
CA VAL A 31 1.05 -13.42 3.30
C VAL A 31 1.57 -12.56 4.45
N ASP A 32 2.49 -13.09 5.27
CA ASP A 32 3.09 -12.35 6.39
C ASP A 32 3.82 -11.08 5.91
N SER A 33 4.49 -11.16 4.76
CA SER A 33 5.12 -9.99 4.12
C SER A 33 4.11 -8.95 3.68
N LEU A 34 2.93 -9.35 3.18
CA LEU A 34 1.85 -8.43 2.85
C LEU A 34 1.25 -7.81 4.12
N ASP A 35 0.99 -8.61 5.14
CA ASP A 35 0.44 -8.15 6.42
C ASP A 35 1.37 -7.13 7.09
N GLN A 36 2.67 -7.40 7.12
CA GLN A 36 3.67 -6.46 7.62
C GLN A 36 3.67 -5.15 6.80
N LYS A 37 3.58 -5.26 5.47
CA LYS A 37 3.51 -4.09 4.58
C LYS A 37 2.26 -3.24 4.87
N CYS A 38 1.10 -3.86 5.07
CA CYS A 38 -0.15 -3.18 5.41
C CYS A 38 -0.06 -2.53 6.79
N ALA A 39 0.46 -3.24 7.79
CA ALA A 39 0.60 -2.73 9.16
C ALA A 39 1.49 -1.47 9.23
N ASN A 40 2.60 -1.45 8.48
CA ASN A 40 3.54 -0.32 8.47
C ASN A 40 2.94 1.01 7.94
N TYR A 41 1.94 0.95 7.06
CA TYR A 41 1.26 2.14 6.52
C TYR A 41 -0.26 1.96 6.50
N SER A 42 -0.83 1.61 7.65
CA SER A 42 -2.26 1.33 7.73
C SER A 42 -3.14 2.59 7.73
N THR A 43 -4.24 2.52 6.98
CA THR A 43 -5.33 3.49 6.96
C THR A 43 -6.40 3.19 8.02
N SER A 44 -6.26 2.09 8.75
CA SER A 44 -7.21 1.65 9.78
C SER A 44 -7.46 2.72 10.84
N ARG A 45 -8.72 2.80 11.29
CA ARG A 45 -9.17 3.67 12.38
C ARG A 45 -10.07 2.87 13.32
N ARG A 46 -10.06 3.24 14.60
CA ARG A 46 -10.99 2.68 15.58
C ARG A 46 -12.43 2.92 15.10
N THR A 47 -13.17 1.86 14.89
CA THR A 47 -14.55 1.90 14.38
C THR A 47 -15.42 0.90 15.13
N ARG A 48 -16.72 1.21 15.26
CA ARG A 48 -17.75 0.28 15.77
C ARG A 48 -18.54 -0.39 14.64
N ARG A 49 -18.21 -0.09 13.39
CA ARG A 49 -18.89 -0.59 12.19
C ARG A 49 -17.95 -1.57 11.49
N TRP A 50 -18.21 -2.87 11.59
CA TRP A 50 -17.36 -3.91 10.98
C TRP A 50 -17.10 -3.72 9.47
N PRO A 51 -18.05 -3.20 8.64
CA PRO A 51 -17.75 -3.00 7.22
C PRO A 51 -16.66 -1.95 6.99
N MET A 52 -16.55 -0.97 7.88
CA MET A 52 -15.47 0.03 7.80
C MET A 52 -14.11 -0.60 8.08
N ALA A 53 -14.02 -1.59 8.98
CA ALA A 53 -12.77 -2.29 9.24
C ALA A 53 -12.29 -3.01 7.97
N ILE A 54 -13.19 -3.69 7.26
CA ILE A 54 -12.88 -4.33 5.97
C ILE A 54 -12.48 -3.29 4.93
N PHE A 55 -13.19 -2.17 4.85
CA PHE A 55 -12.86 -1.10 3.91
C PHE A 55 -11.44 -0.58 4.11
N TYR A 56 -11.00 -0.38 5.36
CA TYR A 56 -9.62 0.02 5.64
C TYR A 56 -8.60 -1.06 5.22
N SER A 57 -8.89 -2.34 5.47
CA SER A 57 -8.03 -3.44 5.01
C SER A 57 -7.91 -3.47 3.48
N ILE A 58 -9.02 -3.24 2.76
CA ILE A 58 -9.01 -3.16 1.28
C ILE A 58 -8.13 -2.00 0.82
N LEU A 59 -8.21 -0.83 1.45
CA LEU A 59 -7.37 0.32 1.11
C LEU A 59 -5.87 0.03 1.32
N ASP A 60 -5.52 -0.64 2.42
CA ASP A 60 -4.12 -0.98 2.72
C ASP A 60 -3.56 -1.95 1.67
N ILE A 61 -4.31 -3.02 1.35
CA ILE A 61 -3.93 -4.00 0.33
C ILE A 61 -3.84 -3.34 -1.06
N ALA A 62 -4.81 -2.49 -1.42
CA ALA A 62 -4.81 -1.77 -2.68
C ALA A 62 -3.59 -0.85 -2.81
N GLY A 63 -3.20 -0.16 -1.74
CA GLY A 63 -1.99 0.67 -1.71
C GLY A 63 -0.70 -0.14 -1.94
N VAL A 64 -0.59 -1.33 -1.34
CA VAL A 64 0.55 -2.24 -1.58
C VAL A 64 0.57 -2.73 -3.02
N ASN A 65 -0.57 -3.17 -3.55
CA ASN A 65 -0.67 -3.67 -4.92
C ASN A 65 -0.40 -2.59 -5.96
N ALA A 66 -0.90 -1.37 -5.74
CA ALA A 66 -0.62 -0.22 -6.61
C ALA A 66 0.88 0.09 -6.66
N PHE A 67 1.58 0.00 -5.53
CA PHE A 67 3.04 0.18 -5.48
C PHE A 67 3.80 -0.93 -6.22
N ILE A 68 3.36 -2.19 -6.10
CA ILE A 68 3.95 -3.32 -6.83
C ILE A 68 3.77 -3.13 -8.34
N LEU A 69 2.57 -2.75 -8.78
CA LEU A 69 2.28 -2.44 -10.19
C LEU A 69 3.13 -1.29 -10.70
N TYR A 70 3.26 -0.21 -9.92
CA TYR A 70 4.14 0.91 -10.24
C TYR A 70 5.59 0.43 -10.46
N GLY A 71 6.13 -0.38 -9.55
CA GLY A 71 7.50 -0.91 -9.66
C GLY A 71 7.69 -1.97 -10.75
N SER A 72 6.61 -2.57 -11.25
CA SER A 72 6.67 -3.59 -12.32
C SER A 72 6.75 -2.96 -13.72
N TYR A 73 6.44 -1.67 -13.85
CA TYR A 73 6.52 -0.94 -15.11
C TYR A 73 7.95 -0.41 -15.34
N ARG A 74 8.56 -0.76 -16.48
CA ARG A 74 9.99 -0.57 -16.74
C ARG A 74 10.46 0.89 -16.75
N ASP A 75 9.60 1.81 -17.18
CA ASP A 75 9.99 3.23 -17.29
C ASP A 75 9.74 4.02 -15.99
N ASN A 76 9.15 3.38 -14.98
CA ASN A 76 8.90 4.04 -13.71
C ASN A 76 10.18 4.19 -12.90
N VAL A 77 10.45 5.41 -12.45
CA VAL A 77 11.59 5.69 -11.59
C VAL A 77 11.40 4.99 -10.25
N SER A 78 12.40 4.22 -9.83
CA SER A 78 12.40 3.58 -8.51
C SER A 78 12.18 4.63 -7.42
N MET A 79 11.23 4.36 -6.53
CA MET A 79 10.92 5.24 -5.42
C MET A 79 10.59 4.47 -4.16
N LEU A 80 10.87 5.10 -3.02
CA LEU A 80 10.47 4.59 -1.73
C LEU A 80 8.94 4.52 -1.63
N ARG A 81 8.42 3.44 -1.05
CA ARG A 81 6.97 3.24 -0.85
C ARG A 81 6.28 4.40 -0.15
N ILE A 82 6.92 5.03 0.84
CA ILE A 82 6.35 6.19 1.53
C ILE A 82 6.18 7.41 0.59
N LYS A 83 7.09 7.59 -0.37
CA LYS A 83 6.99 8.66 -1.36
C LYS A 83 5.85 8.39 -2.32
N PHE A 84 5.73 7.15 -2.78
CA PHE A 84 4.59 6.70 -3.60
C PHE A 84 3.24 6.95 -2.89
N MET A 85 3.10 6.52 -1.63
CA MET A 85 1.86 6.71 -0.88
C MET A 85 1.51 8.20 -0.67
N LYS A 86 2.52 9.06 -0.44
CA LYS A 86 2.30 10.51 -0.35
C LYS A 86 1.82 11.09 -1.68
N MET A 87 2.44 10.71 -2.79
CA MET A 87 2.02 11.16 -4.13
C MET A 87 0.60 10.70 -4.46
N LEU A 88 0.32 9.41 -4.28
CA LEU A 88 -1.02 8.84 -4.47
C LEU A 88 -2.07 9.58 -3.62
N SER A 89 -1.79 9.80 -2.33
CA SER A 89 -2.72 10.50 -1.45
C SER A 89 -2.98 11.95 -1.89
N PHE A 90 -1.95 12.62 -2.44
CA PHE A 90 -2.06 13.99 -2.94
C PHE A 90 -2.88 14.06 -4.22
N GLU A 91 -2.60 13.18 -5.19
CA GLU A 91 -3.32 13.10 -6.47
C GLU A 91 -4.81 12.84 -6.25
N LEU A 92 -5.18 11.95 -5.32
CA LEU A 92 -6.57 11.64 -4.99
C LEU A 92 -7.33 12.85 -4.39
N VAL A 93 -6.65 13.75 -3.68
CA VAL A 93 -7.32 14.92 -3.04
C VAL A 93 -7.19 16.20 -3.85
N GLN A 94 -6.31 16.26 -4.84
CA GLN A 94 -5.96 17.48 -5.57
C GLN A 94 -7.18 18.17 -6.18
N ASP A 95 -8.05 17.43 -6.86
CA ASP A 95 -9.26 17.99 -7.48
C ASP A 95 -10.26 18.52 -6.45
N HIS A 96 -10.38 17.84 -5.32
CA HIS A 96 -11.21 18.30 -4.21
C HIS A 96 -10.65 19.58 -3.58
N LEU A 97 -9.33 19.68 -3.43
CA LEU A 97 -8.66 20.88 -2.95
C LEU A 97 -8.88 22.05 -3.92
N ASN A 98 -8.73 21.84 -5.23
CA ASN A 98 -8.97 22.87 -6.23
C ASN A 98 -10.41 23.40 -6.17
N LYS A 99 -11.42 22.52 -6.06
CA LYS A 99 -12.83 22.91 -5.92
C LYS A 99 -13.08 23.72 -4.64
N ARG A 100 -12.43 23.34 -3.53
CA ARG A 100 -12.56 24.05 -2.24
C ARG A 100 -11.87 25.41 -2.23
N LEU A 101 -10.79 25.59 -3.01
CA LEU A 101 -10.07 26.85 -3.09
C LEU A 101 -10.93 27.98 -3.67
N VAL A 102 -11.77 27.66 -4.67
CA VAL A 102 -12.66 28.61 -5.36
C VAL A 102 -13.90 28.95 -4.52
N ASN A 103 -14.21 28.17 -3.49
CA ASN A 103 -15.38 28.41 -2.65
C ASN A 103 -15.15 29.59 -1.69
N GLU A 104 -15.69 30.76 -2.02
CA GLU A 104 -15.59 31.99 -1.21
C GLU A 104 -16.23 31.88 0.18
N ARG A 105 -17.19 30.95 0.36
CA ARG A 105 -17.81 30.70 1.69
C ARG A 105 -16.87 29.98 2.65
N LEU A 106 -15.75 29.43 2.16
CA LEU A 106 -14.78 28.76 2.99
C LEU A 106 -13.90 29.79 3.72
N PRO A 107 -13.62 29.60 5.04
CA PRO A 107 -12.76 30.51 5.80
C PRO A 107 -11.44 30.79 5.09
N ARG A 108 -11.03 32.06 5.07
CA ARG A 108 -9.80 32.52 4.39
C ARG A 108 -8.56 31.75 4.83
N SER A 109 -8.45 31.41 6.11
CA SER A 109 -7.34 30.61 6.64
C SER A 109 -7.22 29.23 5.99
N ILE A 110 -8.36 28.56 5.75
CA ILE A 110 -8.38 27.27 5.07
C ILE A 110 -8.02 27.45 3.59
N ARG A 111 -8.56 28.46 2.91
CA ARG A 111 -8.20 28.76 1.51
C ARG A 111 -6.71 29.05 1.36
N LEU A 112 -6.10 29.79 2.29
CA LEU A 112 -4.66 30.05 2.31
C LEU A 112 -3.85 28.75 2.47
N ASN A 113 -4.22 27.87 3.40
CA ASN A 113 -3.56 26.58 3.57
C ASN A 113 -3.67 25.71 2.30
N ILE A 114 -4.86 25.67 1.70
CA ILE A 114 -5.09 24.95 0.44
C ILE A 114 -4.25 25.56 -0.69
N GLY A 115 -4.19 26.89 -0.79
CA GLY A 115 -3.35 27.61 -1.75
C GLY A 115 -1.87 27.27 -1.58
N THR A 116 -1.37 27.23 -0.35
CA THR A 116 0.01 26.81 -0.04
C THR A 116 0.28 25.37 -0.47
N ILE A 117 -0.62 24.44 -0.15
CA ILE A 117 -0.51 23.02 -0.54
C ILE A 117 -0.51 22.85 -2.06
N LEU A 118 -1.39 23.57 -2.76
CA LEU A 118 -1.53 23.52 -4.23
C LEU A 118 -0.53 24.42 -4.97
N ARG A 119 0.24 25.25 -4.25
CA ARG A 119 1.11 26.30 -4.80
C ARG A 119 0.35 27.27 -5.72
N LYS A 120 -0.85 27.69 -5.30
CA LYS A 120 -1.72 28.64 -6.02
C LYS A 120 -2.03 29.86 -5.15
N PRO A 121 -2.12 31.07 -5.74
CA PRO A 121 -2.57 32.24 -5.00
C PRO A 121 -4.04 32.11 -4.62
N VAL A 122 -4.42 32.69 -3.48
CA VAL A 122 -5.82 32.85 -3.09
C VAL A 122 -6.29 34.20 -3.60
N THR A 123 -7.25 34.19 -4.53
CA THR A 123 -8.01 35.37 -4.95
C THR A 123 -9.11 35.72 -3.95
#